data_AF-A0A5C6FRR3-F1
#
_entry.id   AF-A0A5C6FRR3-F1
#
_cell.length_a   1.000
_cell.length_b   1.000
_cell.length_c   1.000
_cell.angle_alpha   90.00
_cell.angle_beta   90.00
_cell.angle_gamma   90.00
#
_symmetry.space_group_name_H-M   'P 1'
#
loop_
_entity.id
_entity.type
_entity.pdbx_description
1 polymer ?
#
loop_
_entity_poly.entity_id
_entity_poly.type
_entity_poly.pdbx_seq_one_letter_code
_entity_poly.pdbx_strand_id
1 'polypeptide(L)'
;MTRIPLSQADEQARLRRERMDLSIAEMKLTVRTTNCLEETGILTVRDLLNATPKRLLSISNFGEKTLEEVYGALEDLGFYRSGHRPDQPR
;
A
#
# COMPACT_ATOMS: atom_id res chain seq x y z
N MET A 1 0.12 -36.33 -12.82
CA MET A 1 0.23 -34.86 -12.79
C MET A 1 -0.59 -34.37 -11.62
N THR A 2 0.06 -33.88 -10.57
CA THR A 2 -0.54 -33.61 -9.26
C THR A 2 -1.54 -32.46 -9.37
N ARG A 3 -2.85 -32.75 -9.25
CA ARG A 3 -3.89 -31.73 -9.01
C ARG A 3 -3.74 -31.30 -7.55
N ILE A 4 -2.86 -30.34 -7.30
CA ILE A 4 -2.80 -29.67 -6.01
C ILE A 4 -4.05 -28.79 -5.96
N PRO A 5 -5.02 -29.04 -5.05
CA PRO A 5 -6.09 -28.09 -4.84
C PRO A 5 -5.43 -26.82 -4.28
N LEU A 6 -5.49 -25.71 -5.02
CA LEU A 6 -5.16 -24.41 -4.47
C LEU A 6 -6.06 -24.23 -3.24
N SER A 7 -5.45 -24.30 -2.06
CA SER A 7 -6.15 -24.00 -0.82
C SER A 7 -6.57 -22.54 -0.87
N GLN A 8 -7.72 -22.19 -0.30
CA GLN A 8 -8.20 -20.80 -0.24
C GLN A 8 -7.14 -19.82 0.30
N ALA A 9 -6.21 -20.32 1.12
CA ALA A 9 -5.06 -19.57 1.62
C ALA A 9 -4.08 -19.11 0.52
N ASP A 10 -3.81 -19.95 -0.49
CA ASP A 10 -2.92 -19.61 -1.60
C ASP A 10 -3.56 -18.60 -2.55
N GLU A 11 -4.87 -18.72 -2.77
CA GLU A 11 -5.65 -17.79 -3.58
C GLU A 11 -5.70 -16.40 -2.93
N GLN A 12 -5.91 -16.34 -1.62
CA GLN A 12 -5.80 -15.10 -0.84
C GLN A 12 -4.40 -14.49 -0.87
N ALA A 13 -3.35 -15.32 -0.79
CA ALA A 13 -1.98 -14.85 -0.88
C ALA A 13 -1.65 -14.26 -2.26
N ARG A 14 -2.17 -14.86 -3.34
CA ARG A 14 -2.04 -14.34 -4.71
C ARG A 14 -2.76 -13.01 -4.86
N LEU A 15 -4.03 -12.92 -4.46
CA LEU A 15 -4.81 -11.68 -4.49
C LEU A 15 -4.12 -10.57 -3.70
N ARG A 16 -3.60 -10.89 -2.50
CA ARG A 16 -2.86 -9.92 -1.69
C ARG A 16 -1.57 -9.47 -2.38
N ARG A 17 -0.84 -10.39 -3.03
CA ARG A 17 0.37 -10.03 -3.81
C ARG A 17 0.02 -9.12 -4.98
N GLU A 18 -0.99 -9.46 -5.77
CA GLU A 18 -1.45 -8.62 -6.88
C GLU A 18 -1.82 -7.22 -6.40
N ARG A 19 -2.49 -7.10 -5.25
CA ARG A 19 -2.80 -5.81 -4.61
C ARG A 19 -1.56 -5.03 -4.18
N MET A 20 -0.49 -5.70 -3.76
CA MET A 20 0.79 -5.06 -3.43
C MET A 20 1.57 -4.66 -4.69
N ASP A 21 1.41 -5.39 -5.79
CA ASP A 21 2.10 -5.09 -7.05
C ASP A 21 1.41 -3.97 -7.86
N LEU A 22 0.27 -3.46 -7.39
CA LEU A 22 -0.36 -2.25 -7.92
C LEU A 22 0.59 -1.05 -7.84
N SER A 23 0.58 -0.22 -8.88
CA SER A 23 1.36 1.01 -8.93
C SER A 23 0.66 2.14 -8.16
N ILE A 24 1.45 3.04 -7.57
CA ILE A 24 0.96 4.26 -6.93
C ILE A 24 0.15 5.12 -7.91
N ALA A 25 0.47 5.06 -9.21
CA ALA A 25 -0.29 5.72 -10.26
C ALA A 25 -1.75 5.22 -10.36
N GLU A 26 -2.01 3.94 -10.04
CA GLU A 26 -3.37 3.37 -10.07
C GLU A 26 -4.18 3.70 -8.80
N MET A 27 -3.50 4.06 -7.71
CA MET A 27 -4.12 4.50 -6.45
C MET A 27 -4.83 5.87 -6.56
N LYS A 28 -4.82 6.51 -7.74
CA LYS A 28 -5.45 7.82 -8.01
C LYS A 28 -5.05 8.90 -6.99
N LEU A 29 -3.81 8.85 -6.51
CA LEU A 29 -3.25 9.88 -5.64
C LEU A 29 -3.06 11.19 -6.41
N THR A 30 -2.88 12.30 -5.69
CA THR A 30 -2.53 13.54 -6.37
C THR A 30 -1.13 13.45 -6.98
N VAL A 31 -0.94 14.16 -8.10
CA VAL A 31 0.35 14.26 -8.80
C VAL A 31 1.51 14.63 -7.85
N ARG A 32 1.22 15.42 -6.81
CA ARG A 32 2.20 15.78 -5.77
C ARG A 32 2.63 14.55 -4.97
N THR A 33 1.68 13.77 -4.48
CA THR A 33 1.92 12.55 -3.72
C THR A 33 2.64 11.51 -4.56
N THR A 34 2.21 11.30 -5.82
CA THR A 34 2.85 10.38 -6.76
C THR A 34 4.31 10.78 -6.99
N ASN A 35 4.57 12.04 -7.35
CA ASN A 35 5.93 12.52 -7.59
C ASN A 35 6.83 12.38 -6.35
N CYS A 36 6.32 12.66 -5.14
CA CYS A 36 7.10 12.50 -3.91
C CYS A 36 7.48 11.04 -3.64
N LEU A 37 6.56 10.12 -3.90
CA LEU A 37 6.80 8.69 -3.74
C LEU A 37 7.79 8.19 -4.81
N GLU A 38 7.59 8.55 -6.07
CA GLU A 38 8.48 8.19 -7.17
C GLU A 38 9.91 8.70 -6.97
N GLU A 39 10.08 9.93 -6.47
CA GLU A 39 11.39 10.52 -6.17
C GLU A 39 12.14 9.76 -5.07
N THR A 40 11.41 9.10 -4.16
CA THR A 40 12.00 8.17 -3.18
C THR A 40 12.22 6.75 -3.68
N GLY A 41 11.79 6.44 -4.90
CA GLY A 41 11.80 5.10 -5.47
C GLY A 41 10.61 4.24 -5.06
N ILE A 42 9.54 4.83 -4.52
CA ILE A 42 8.29 4.14 -4.19
C ILE A 42 7.35 4.25 -5.39
N LEU A 43 7.33 3.22 -6.22
CA LEU A 43 6.52 3.15 -7.44
C LEU A 43 5.30 2.24 -7.27
N THR A 44 5.34 1.33 -6.29
CA THR A 44 4.32 0.33 -6.03
C THR A 44 3.82 0.34 -4.59
N VAL A 45 2.64 -0.25 -4.35
CA VAL A 45 2.09 -0.45 -3.01
C VAL A 45 3.02 -1.32 -2.17
N ARG A 46 3.70 -2.29 -2.79
CA ARG A 46 4.73 -3.11 -2.17
C ARG A 46 5.88 -2.26 -1.65
N ASP A 47 6.40 -1.34 -2.45
CA ASP A 47 7.47 -0.44 -2.01
C ASP A 47 6.99 0.46 -0.89
N LEU A 48 5.76 0.96 -1.00
CA LEU A 48 5.14 1.78 0.02
C LEU A 48 4.95 1.05 1.36
N LEU A 49 4.54 -0.22 1.31
CA LEU A 49 4.40 -1.10 2.48
C LEU A 49 5.75 -1.46 3.10
N ASN A 50 6.81 -1.55 2.29
CA ASN A 50 8.18 -1.72 2.76
C ASN A 50 8.78 -0.41 3.27
N ALA A 51 8.30 0.73 2.78
CA ALA A 51 8.70 2.04 3.24
C ALA A 51 8.13 2.28 4.64
N THR A 52 8.99 2.80 5.53
CA THR A 52 8.55 3.15 6.88
C THR A 52 7.91 4.53 6.89
N PRO A 53 6.91 4.76 7.78
CA PRO A 53 6.34 6.10 7.96
C PRO A 53 7.39 7.15 8.33
N LYS A 54 8.45 6.75 9.06
CA LYS A 54 9.62 7.62 9.33
C LYS A 54 10.35 8.04 8.07
N ARG A 55 10.50 7.16 7.08
CA ARG A 55 11.10 7.50 5.77
C ARG A 55 10.21 8.49 5.04
N LEU A 56 8.91 8.24 4.98
CA LEU A 56 7.94 9.11 4.32
C LEU A 56 7.93 10.51 4.95
N LEU A 57 7.87 10.60 6.29
CA LEU A 57 7.92 11.86 7.03
C LEU A 57 9.27 12.61 6.92
N SER A 58 10.33 11.94 6.45
CA SER A 58 11.65 12.55 6.24
C SER A 58 11.81 13.14 4.84
N ILE A 59 10.85 12.92 3.93
CA ILE A 59 10.91 13.42 2.55
C ILE A 59 10.57 14.91 2.57
N SER A 60 11.48 15.73 2.06
CA SER A 60 11.20 17.15 1.82
C SER A 60 10.07 17.24 0.79
N ASN A 61 8.98 17.94 1.13
CA ASN A 61 7.69 18.02 0.40
C ASN A 61 6.63 16.95 0.75
N PHE A 62 6.89 16.07 1.70
CA PHE A 62 5.91 15.12 2.20
C PHE A 62 5.23 15.66 3.46
N GLY A 63 3.97 16.08 3.33
CA GLY A 63 3.18 16.68 4.40
C GLY A 63 2.08 15.76 4.91
N GLU A 64 1.28 16.25 5.87
CA GLU A 64 0.09 15.53 6.37
C GLU A 64 -0.86 15.16 5.23
N LYS A 65 -1.12 16.07 4.28
CA LYS A 65 -2.00 15.81 3.14
C LYS A 65 -1.54 14.63 2.27
N THR A 66 -0.27 14.63 1.84
CA THR A 66 0.26 13.54 1.00
C THR A 66 0.30 12.24 1.79
N LEU A 67 0.63 12.31 3.08
CA LEU A 67 0.56 11.16 3.99
C LEU A 67 -0.86 10.59 4.04
N GLU A 68 -1.88 11.41 4.28
CA GLU A 68 -3.28 11.00 4.37
C GLU A 68 -3.77 10.36 3.06
N GLU A 69 -3.44 10.93 1.90
CA GLU A 69 -3.80 10.35 0.60
C GLU A 69 -3.23 8.95 0.41
N VAL A 70 -1.96 8.76 0.77
CA VAL A 70 -1.29 7.46 0.73
C VAL A 70 -1.99 6.45 1.63
N TYR A 71 -2.38 6.86 2.84
CA TYR A 71 -3.11 5.97 3.74
C TYR A 71 -4.51 5.68 3.26
N GLY A 72 -5.25 6.66 2.75
CA GLY A 72 -6.58 6.44 2.17
C GLY A 72 -6.54 5.41 1.04
N ALA A 73 -5.56 5.52 0.14
CA ALA A 73 -5.40 4.53 -0.93
C ALA A 73 -4.99 3.14 -0.43
N LEU A 74 -4.13 3.08 0.60
CA LEU A 74 -3.80 1.80 1.26
C LEU A 74 -5.05 1.18 1.90
N GLU A 75 -5.88 1.97 2.57
CA GLU A 75 -7.13 1.54 3.19
C GLU A 75 -8.15 1.04 2.17
N ASP A 76 -8.28 1.69 1.01
CA ASP A 76 -9.13 1.24 -0.11
C ASP A 76 -8.70 -0.13 -0.66
N LEU A 77 -7.40 -0.45 -0.56
CA LEU A 77 -6.86 -1.77 -0.92
C LEU A 77 -6.96 -2.80 0.21
N GLY A 78 -7.42 -2.41 1.40
CA GLY A 78 -7.50 -3.24 2.59
C GLY A 78 -6.18 -3.38 3.35
N PHE A 79 -5.20 -2.53 3.06
CA PHE A 79 -3.94 -2.45 3.78
C PHE A 79 -4.01 -1.39 4.88
N TYR A 80 -4.33 -1.82 6.09
CA TYR A 80 -4.30 -0.95 7.26
C TYR A 80 -2.93 -0.97 7.93
N ARG A 81 -2.50 0.17 8.49
CA ARG A 81 -1.36 0.17 9.42
C ARG A 81 -1.70 -0.78 10.57
N SER A 82 -0.73 -1.57 11.02
CA SER A 82 -0.83 -2.39 12.23
C SER A 82 -1.15 -1.50 13.44
N GLY A 83 -2.43 -1.28 13.72
CA GLY A 83 -2.92 -0.34 14.74
C GLY A 83 -4.20 0.43 14.37
N HIS A 84 -4.57 0.49 13.09
CA HIS A 84 -5.81 1.15 12.62
C HIS A 84 -6.66 0.16 11.82
N ARG A 85 -7.10 -0.94 12.44
CA ARG A 85 -8.13 -1.80 11.85
C ARG A 85 -9.50 -1.22 12.25
N PRO A 86 -10.30 -0.67 11.33
CA PRO A 86 -11.68 -0.26 11.64
C PRO A 86 -12.60 -1.46 11.92
N ASP A 87 -12.17 -2.69 11.59
CA ASP A 87 -13.00 -3.91 11.64
C ASP A 87 -12.63 -4.87 12.79
N GLN A 88 -11.95 -4.42 13.85
CA GLN A 88 -11.77 -5.28 15.03
C GLN A 88 -12.79 -4.89 16.11
N PRO A 89 -13.89 -5.66 16.28
CA PRO A 89 -14.79 -5.44 17.41
C PRO A 89 -13.98 -5.66 18.70
N ARG A 90 -14.02 -4.66 19.58
CA ARG A 90 -13.39 -4.69 20.90
C ARG A 90 -14.15 -5.58 21.85
#